data_AF-A0A9P4KEX8-F1
#
_entry.id   AF-A0A9P4KEX8-F1
#
_cell.length_a   1.000
_cell.length_b   1.000
_cell.length_c   1.000
_cell.angle_alpha   90.00
_cell.angle_beta   90.00
_cell.angle_gamma   90.00
#
_symmetry.space_group_name_H-M   'P 1'
#
loop_
_entity.id
_entity.type
_entity.pdbx_description
1 polymer ?
#
loop_
_entity_poly.entity_id
_entity_poly.type
_entity_poly.pdbx_seq_one_letter_code
_entity_poly.pdbx_strand_id
1 'polypeptide(L)'
;MFTEEFNRTFELVLFLAVVVSTLFTICLLTLPAQYDPYKDKMPKFVEEDDDKRAESKKKKKQIEFRAGRTVQVVVLGDIGRSPRMQYHALSLAKHNARVYLIGYQESEIHPAILSDPLIRVVPLTPAPSFLRSSNKLLFPVVAPLKALWQTRSLYRALCYRTEPARWMLVQNPPSIPTLAIAKIACFFRNTDLVIDWHNFGYSILALKLGSSHPLVKISALYENIFARVAHKHIAVTNAMARVLKKQYGIAADTLHDRPATLFRPITSQERSRFLARLPETAQYAQDLSPSSKNPWKLIISPTSWTADEDFSLLLDALSVYSAQATSKLQLPKILVIITGKGPMKEHYLSKIQALNQDNKLQNVIIRTAWFTPEDYALLLASADLGVSLHTSSSGVDLPMKVVDMFGAGLPVVGWGKFEAWPELVKEDINGKGFGSSDELSRQLVELFGDKDGLLSTLKDGAMKESENRWDSEWDKVGGKLFKLVGF
;
A
#
# COMPACT_ATOMS: atom_id res chain seq x y z
N MET A 1 42.96 44.86 -35.71
CA MET A 1 43.17 43.45 -36.08
C MET A 1 42.93 42.64 -34.82
N PHE A 2 41.79 41.95 -34.71
CA PHE A 2 41.52 41.15 -33.51
C PHE A 2 42.58 40.05 -33.39
N THR A 3 43.11 39.85 -32.18
CA THR A 3 44.09 38.78 -31.93
C THR A 3 43.46 37.42 -32.21
N GLU A 4 44.26 36.47 -32.65
CA GLU A 4 43.82 35.09 -32.93
C GLU A 4 43.12 34.45 -31.72
N GLU A 5 43.57 34.82 -30.52
CA GLU A 5 42.96 34.44 -29.24
C GLU A 5 41.55 35.04 -29.04
N PHE A 6 41.32 36.30 -29.46
CA PHE A 6 40.00 36.91 -29.44
C PHE A 6 39.04 36.21 -30.40
N ASN A 7 39.48 35.91 -31.63
CA ASN A 7 38.66 35.21 -32.61
C ASN A 7 38.27 33.82 -32.11
N ARG A 8 39.22 33.04 -31.57
CA ARG A 8 38.94 31.71 -31.01
C ARG A 8 37.97 31.77 -29.83
N THR A 9 38.11 32.77 -28.96
CA THR A 9 37.21 32.97 -27.82
C THR A 9 35.81 33.38 -28.29
N PHE A 10 35.73 34.29 -29.26
CA PHE A 10 34.47 34.75 -29.84
C PHE A 10 33.72 33.63 -30.56
N GLU A 11 34.41 32.81 -31.35
CA GLU A 11 33.83 31.63 -32.00
C GLU A 11 33.27 30.62 -30.97
N LEU A 12 33.99 30.38 -29.88
CA LEU A 12 33.57 29.47 -28.82
C LEU A 12 32.33 30.00 -28.08
N VAL A 13 32.31 31.31 -27.78
CA VAL A 13 31.14 31.98 -27.19
C VAL A 13 29.94 31.95 -28.13
N LEU A 14 30.14 32.24 -29.41
CA LEU A 14 29.08 32.21 -30.43
C LEU A 14 28.51 30.79 -30.60
N PHE A 15 29.38 29.78 -30.67
CA PHE A 15 28.98 28.38 -30.72
C PHE A 15 28.13 28.00 -29.50
N LEU A 16 28.57 28.36 -28.29
CA LEU A 16 27.83 28.10 -27.07
C LEU A 16 26.48 28.83 -27.06
N ALA A 17 26.42 30.07 -27.53
CA ALA A 17 25.18 30.84 -27.64
C ALA A 17 24.18 30.20 -28.61
N VAL A 18 24.65 29.72 -29.77
CA VAL A 18 23.81 29.00 -30.75
C VAL A 18 23.32 27.68 -30.17
N VAL A 19 24.17 26.92 -29.48
CA VAL A 19 23.77 25.67 -28.79
C VAL A 19 22.69 25.96 -27.74
N VAL A 20 22.89 26.94 -26.88
CA VAL A 20 21.92 27.31 -25.84
C VAL A 20 20.59 27.79 -26.45
N SER A 21 20.64 28.64 -27.48
CA SER A 21 19.45 29.11 -28.20
C SER A 21 18.69 27.97 -28.88
N THR A 22 19.40 27.04 -29.51
CA THR A 22 18.82 25.87 -30.17
C THR A 22 18.16 24.95 -29.15
N LEU A 23 18.84 24.65 -28.04
CA LEU A 23 18.30 23.84 -26.95
C LEU A 23 17.07 24.50 -26.31
N PHE A 24 17.11 25.81 -26.09
CA PHE A 24 15.98 26.57 -25.57
C PHE A 24 14.79 26.55 -26.54
N THR A 25 15.02 26.72 -27.84
CA THR A 25 13.98 26.65 -28.87
C THR A 25 13.36 25.27 -28.96
N ILE A 26 14.17 24.21 -28.99
CA ILE A 26 13.68 22.82 -28.95
C ILE A 26 12.87 22.59 -27.67
N CYS A 27 13.33 23.08 -26.52
CA CYS A 27 12.62 22.97 -25.27
C CYS A 27 11.24 23.63 -25.36
N LEU A 28 11.15 24.89 -25.83
CA LEU A 28 9.90 25.61 -26.02
C LEU A 28 8.92 24.89 -26.95
N LEU A 29 9.39 24.41 -28.10
CA LEU A 29 8.57 23.72 -29.10
C LEU A 29 8.10 22.33 -28.65
N THR A 30 8.80 21.74 -27.67
CA THR A 30 8.46 20.41 -27.13
C THR A 30 7.82 20.46 -25.75
N LEU A 31 7.51 21.66 -25.22
CA LEU A 31 6.83 21.79 -23.95
C LEU A 31 5.48 21.04 -23.96
N PRO A 32 5.12 20.36 -22.86
CA PRO A 32 3.83 19.69 -22.78
C PRO A 32 2.70 20.72 -22.74
N ALA A 33 1.53 20.32 -23.23
CA ALA A 33 0.33 21.13 -23.14
C ALA A 33 -0.01 21.46 -21.68
N GLN A 34 -0.46 22.70 -21.45
CA GLN A 34 -0.92 23.15 -20.14
C GLN A 34 -2.38 22.79 -19.89
N TYR A 35 -2.70 22.61 -18.62
CA TYR A 35 -4.06 22.44 -18.15
C TYR A 35 -4.84 23.75 -18.30
N ASP A 36 -5.99 23.64 -18.94
CA ASP A 36 -6.92 24.72 -19.20
C ASP A 36 -8.32 24.28 -18.71
N PRO A 37 -8.86 24.91 -17.65
CA PRO A 37 -10.18 24.57 -17.12
C PRO A 37 -11.30 24.60 -18.17
N TYR A 38 -11.20 25.45 -19.21
CA TYR A 38 -12.25 25.57 -20.23
C TYR A 38 -12.22 24.44 -21.26
N LYS A 39 -11.10 23.72 -21.35
CA LYS A 39 -10.92 22.55 -22.22
C LYS A 39 -11.14 21.22 -21.50
N ASP A 40 -11.27 21.25 -20.18
CA ASP A 40 -11.57 20.08 -19.36
C ASP A 40 -13.05 19.69 -19.57
N LYS A 41 -13.29 18.79 -20.52
CA LYS A 41 -14.62 18.30 -20.91
C LYS A 41 -14.68 16.78 -20.78
N MET A 42 -15.91 16.27 -20.64
CA MET A 42 -16.15 14.83 -20.54
C MET A 42 -15.60 14.10 -21.79
N PRO A 43 -15.02 12.91 -21.64
CA PRO A 43 -14.68 12.06 -22.77
C PRO A 43 -15.91 11.85 -23.66
N LYS A 44 -15.77 12.07 -24.97
CA LYS A 44 -16.76 11.57 -25.93
C LYS A 44 -16.58 10.06 -26.02
N PHE A 45 -17.46 9.29 -25.39
CA PHE A 45 -17.53 7.86 -25.65
C PHE A 45 -18.00 7.68 -27.08
N VAL A 46 -17.07 7.36 -27.99
CA VAL A 46 -17.43 6.90 -29.33
C VAL A 46 -17.94 5.48 -29.13
N GLU A 47 -19.24 5.26 -29.36
CA GLU A 47 -19.77 3.92 -29.53
C GLU A 47 -19.08 3.38 -30.79
N GLU A 48 -18.20 2.38 -30.64
CA GLU A 48 -17.83 1.55 -31.78
C GLU A 48 -19.11 0.84 -32.22
N ASP A 49 -19.50 1.09 -33.48
CA ASP A 49 -20.63 0.46 -34.15
C ASP A 49 -20.43 -1.07 -34.13
N ASP A 50 -20.94 -1.73 -33.09
CA ASP A 50 -21.22 -3.16 -33.11
C ASP A 50 -22.73 -3.34 -33.13
N ASP A 51 -23.21 -3.45 -34.37
CA ASP A 51 -24.56 -3.82 -34.74
C ASP A 51 -24.87 -5.21 -34.15
N LYS A 52 -25.39 -5.25 -32.92
CA LYS A 52 -26.31 -6.25 -32.33
C LYS A 52 -26.35 -6.16 -30.80
N ARG A 53 -27.33 -5.42 -30.28
CA ARG A 53 -28.39 -5.94 -29.38
C ARG A 53 -29.21 -4.76 -28.86
N ALA A 54 -30.32 -4.53 -29.55
CA ALA A 54 -31.51 -4.00 -28.91
C ALA A 54 -31.84 -4.92 -27.71
N GLU A 55 -31.99 -4.29 -26.54
CA GLU A 55 -32.51 -4.79 -25.25
C GLU A 55 -31.54 -4.67 -24.06
N SER A 56 -31.12 -3.44 -23.75
CA SER A 56 -31.11 -3.00 -22.35
C SER A 56 -31.22 -1.48 -22.26
N LYS A 57 -32.44 -0.96 -22.38
CA LYS A 57 -32.79 0.38 -21.84
C LYS A 57 -32.71 0.33 -20.31
N LYS A 58 -31.49 0.32 -19.75
CA LYS A 58 -31.23 0.62 -18.33
C LYS A 58 -30.55 1.98 -18.27
N LYS A 59 -31.32 3.00 -17.86
CA LYS A 59 -30.89 4.33 -17.36
C LYS A 59 -29.40 4.67 -17.62
N LYS A 60 -29.06 5.21 -18.81
CA LYS A 60 -27.81 5.97 -19.00
C LYS A 60 -27.90 7.19 -18.07
N LYS A 61 -27.30 7.08 -16.88
CA LYS A 61 -27.14 8.20 -15.94
C LYS A 61 -26.31 9.25 -16.69
N GLN A 62 -26.90 10.37 -17.05
CA GLN A 62 -26.21 11.48 -17.69
C GLN A 62 -25.15 11.95 -16.69
N ILE A 63 -23.88 11.59 -16.92
CA ILE A 63 -22.78 11.90 -16.00
C ILE A 63 -22.57 13.43 -16.07
N GLU A 64 -22.96 14.15 -15.01
CA GLU A 64 -22.66 15.57 -14.86
C GLU A 64 -21.16 15.75 -14.61
N PHE A 65 -20.38 15.91 -15.68
CA PHE A 65 -18.97 16.26 -15.60
C PHE A 65 -18.84 17.77 -15.35
N ARG A 66 -18.17 18.15 -14.26
CA ARG A 66 -17.78 19.55 -14.01
C ARG A 66 -16.30 19.72 -14.37
N ALA A 67 -15.96 20.83 -15.04
CA ALA A 67 -14.58 21.22 -15.28
C ALA A 67 -13.78 21.30 -13.97
N GLY A 68 -12.47 21.03 -14.00
CA GLY A 68 -11.63 21.02 -12.80
C GLY A 68 -11.44 19.63 -12.19
N ARG A 69 -11.89 18.56 -12.86
CA ARG A 69 -12.01 17.21 -12.28
C ARG A 69 -11.18 16.15 -12.99
N THR A 70 -10.20 16.54 -13.82
CA THR A 70 -9.20 15.58 -14.33
C THR A 70 -8.04 15.42 -13.35
N VAL A 71 -7.71 14.18 -12.97
CA VAL A 71 -6.67 13.83 -11.99
C VAL A 71 -5.72 12.78 -12.56
N GLN A 72 -4.41 12.99 -12.41
CA GLN A 72 -3.39 11.94 -12.62
C GLN A 72 -3.08 11.29 -11.27
N VAL A 73 -3.29 9.98 -11.15
CA VAL A 73 -2.96 9.19 -9.97
C VAL A 73 -1.69 8.39 -10.29
N VAL A 74 -0.60 8.67 -9.60
CA VAL A 74 0.75 8.24 -9.98
C VAL A 74 1.36 7.36 -8.91
N VAL A 75 1.76 6.16 -9.32
CA VAL A 75 2.57 5.24 -8.52
C VAL A 75 3.75 4.74 -9.36
N LEU A 76 4.98 5.05 -8.94
CA LEU A 76 6.18 4.48 -9.57
C LEU A 76 6.43 3.06 -9.01
N GLY A 77 5.45 2.19 -9.23
CA GLY A 77 5.33 0.84 -8.71
C GLY A 77 4.24 0.07 -9.44
N ASP A 78 4.07 -1.21 -9.10
CA ASP A 78 3.02 -2.05 -9.67
C ASP A 78 1.64 -1.63 -9.15
N ILE A 79 0.74 -1.27 -10.07
CA ILE A 79 -0.61 -0.81 -9.76
C ILE A 79 -1.38 -1.89 -8.98
N GLY A 80 -1.27 -3.16 -9.41
CA GLY A 80 -1.98 -4.28 -8.79
C GLY A 80 -1.56 -4.51 -7.33
N ARG A 81 -0.40 -4.01 -6.92
CA ARG A 81 0.12 -4.09 -5.54
C ARG A 81 0.02 -2.77 -4.78
N SER A 82 -0.71 -1.80 -5.32
CA SER A 82 -0.90 -0.46 -4.74
C SER A 82 -2.39 -0.21 -4.48
N PRO A 83 -3.02 -0.97 -3.55
CA PRO A 83 -4.48 -0.94 -3.35
C PRO A 83 -4.99 0.46 -3.01
N ARG A 84 -4.31 1.20 -2.14
CA ARG A 84 -4.68 2.60 -1.81
C ARG A 84 -4.76 3.50 -3.04
N MET A 85 -3.84 3.38 -3.98
CA MET A 85 -3.87 4.21 -5.20
C MET A 85 -5.00 3.80 -6.13
N GLN A 86 -5.35 2.50 -6.18
CA GLN A 86 -6.55 2.04 -6.87
C GLN A 86 -7.82 2.57 -6.18
N TYR A 87 -7.87 2.60 -4.84
CA TYR A 87 -9.01 3.15 -4.11
C TYR A 87 -9.15 4.66 -4.29
N HIS A 88 -8.04 5.42 -4.31
CA HIS A 88 -8.07 6.82 -4.72
C HIS A 88 -8.68 7.00 -6.12
N ALA A 89 -8.23 6.20 -7.10
CA ALA A 89 -8.75 6.27 -8.46
C ALA A 89 -10.25 5.96 -8.53
N LEU A 90 -10.71 4.93 -7.83
CA LEU A 90 -12.14 4.57 -7.75
C LEU A 90 -12.97 5.66 -7.08
N SER A 91 -12.52 6.20 -5.93
CA SER A 91 -13.27 7.26 -5.23
C SER A 91 -13.31 8.55 -6.05
N LEU A 92 -12.22 8.91 -6.74
CA LEU A 92 -12.21 10.02 -7.70
C LEU A 92 -13.25 9.81 -8.82
N ALA A 93 -13.25 8.64 -9.46
CA ALA A 93 -14.19 8.31 -10.53
C ALA A 93 -15.65 8.28 -10.05
N LYS A 94 -15.89 7.76 -8.85
CA LYS A 94 -17.21 7.77 -8.18
C LYS A 94 -17.78 9.17 -8.03
N HIS A 95 -16.91 10.18 -7.88
CA HIS A 95 -17.28 11.60 -7.84
C HIS A 95 -17.19 12.31 -9.20
N ASN A 96 -17.27 11.54 -10.28
CA ASN A 96 -17.27 12.01 -11.68
C ASN A 96 -15.98 12.74 -12.07
N ALA A 97 -14.84 12.38 -11.46
CA ALA A 97 -13.52 12.83 -11.89
C ALA A 97 -12.96 11.89 -12.96
N ARG A 98 -12.30 12.47 -13.97
CA ARG A 98 -11.56 11.69 -14.96
C ARG A 98 -10.18 11.35 -14.37
N VAL A 99 -9.81 10.08 -14.41
CA VAL A 99 -8.59 9.59 -13.77
C VAL A 99 -7.65 8.96 -14.79
N TYR A 100 -6.40 9.39 -14.78
CA TYR A 100 -5.31 8.64 -15.40
C TYR A 100 -4.54 7.91 -14.31
N LEU A 101 -4.63 6.59 -14.25
CA LEU A 101 -3.91 5.76 -13.28
C LEU A 101 -2.58 5.29 -13.89
N ILE A 102 -1.47 5.81 -13.38
CA ILE A 102 -0.14 5.72 -13.99
C ILE A 102 0.76 4.89 -13.08
N GLY A 103 1.31 3.80 -13.61
CA GLY A 103 2.21 2.90 -12.88
C GLY A 103 2.59 1.68 -13.70
N TYR A 104 3.32 0.73 -13.13
CA TYR A 104 3.59 -0.55 -13.79
C TYR A 104 2.35 -1.46 -13.73
N GLN A 105 2.18 -2.29 -14.75
CA GLN A 105 1.10 -3.27 -14.83
C GLN A 105 1.73 -4.67 -14.85
N GLU A 106 2.13 -5.14 -13.67
CA GLU A 106 2.82 -6.44 -13.50
C GLU A 106 1.90 -7.47 -12.81
N SER A 107 1.00 -7.02 -11.95
CA SER A 107 -0.02 -7.84 -11.30
C SER A 107 -1.44 -7.45 -11.75
N GLU A 108 -2.41 -8.29 -11.40
CA GLU A 108 -3.83 -8.06 -11.68
C GLU A 108 -4.32 -6.75 -11.03
N ILE A 109 -5.06 -5.96 -11.81
CA ILE A 109 -5.66 -4.69 -11.38
C ILE A 109 -7.11 -4.96 -11.00
N HIS A 110 -7.61 -4.28 -9.97
CA HIS A 110 -8.97 -4.42 -9.48
C HIS A 110 -9.99 -4.30 -10.64
N PRO A 111 -10.93 -5.26 -10.82
CA PRO A 111 -11.84 -5.26 -11.97
C PRO A 111 -12.63 -3.97 -12.16
N ALA A 112 -13.05 -3.33 -11.06
CA ALA A 112 -13.76 -2.04 -11.10
C ALA A 112 -12.92 -0.89 -11.68
N ILE A 113 -11.59 -0.95 -11.65
CA ILE A 113 -10.74 0.04 -12.33
C ILE A 113 -10.82 -0.14 -13.84
N LEU A 114 -10.78 -1.39 -14.29
CA LEU A 114 -10.74 -1.73 -15.72
C LEU A 114 -12.10 -1.52 -16.40
N SER A 115 -13.20 -1.66 -15.64
CA SER A 115 -14.55 -1.46 -16.15
C SER A 115 -15.07 -0.03 -16.01
N ASP A 116 -14.39 0.84 -15.26
CA ASP A 116 -14.84 2.23 -15.07
C ASP A 116 -14.42 3.12 -16.26
N PRO A 117 -15.38 3.71 -17.00
CA PRO A 117 -15.10 4.49 -18.19
C PRO A 117 -14.39 5.83 -17.91
N LEU A 118 -14.36 6.29 -16.66
CA LEU A 118 -13.64 7.51 -16.25
C LEU A 118 -12.19 7.24 -15.86
N ILE A 119 -11.78 5.97 -15.73
CA ILE A 119 -10.43 5.60 -15.35
C ILE A 119 -9.68 5.02 -16.56
N ARG A 120 -8.58 5.68 -16.92
CA ARG A 120 -7.66 5.18 -17.95
C ARG A 120 -6.34 4.76 -17.31
N VAL A 121 -6.02 3.47 -17.40
CA VAL A 121 -4.70 2.96 -17.00
C VAL A 121 -3.65 3.35 -18.05
N VAL A 122 -2.54 3.93 -17.60
CA VAL A 122 -1.41 4.34 -18.44
C VAL A 122 -0.15 3.63 -17.93
N PRO A 123 0.20 2.46 -18.50
CA PRO A 123 1.28 1.64 -17.99
C PRO A 123 2.65 2.28 -18.25
N LEU A 124 3.53 2.31 -17.25
CA LEU A 124 4.93 2.72 -17.38
C LEU A 124 5.75 1.63 -18.07
N THR A 125 6.77 2.05 -18.81
CA THR A 125 7.67 1.11 -19.50
C THR A 125 8.70 0.58 -18.50
N PRO A 126 8.73 -0.73 -18.20
CA PRO A 126 9.72 -1.29 -17.28
C PRO A 126 11.13 -1.09 -17.83
N ALA A 127 12.11 -1.00 -16.92
CA ALA A 127 13.51 -0.93 -17.31
C ALA A 127 13.93 -2.23 -18.04
N PRO A 128 14.82 -2.16 -19.04
CA PRO A 128 15.39 -3.34 -19.68
C PRO A 128 15.93 -4.35 -18.64
N SER A 129 15.88 -5.65 -18.96
CA SER A 129 16.29 -6.73 -18.04
C SER A 129 17.70 -6.55 -17.48
N PHE A 130 18.65 -6.07 -18.30
CA PHE A 130 20.02 -5.81 -17.85
C PHE A 130 20.13 -4.72 -16.77
N LEU A 131 19.21 -3.73 -16.75
CA LEU A 131 19.12 -2.71 -15.70
C LEU A 131 18.31 -3.16 -14.47
N ARG A 132 17.71 -4.36 -14.53
CA ARG A 132 16.98 -4.98 -13.41
C ARG A 132 17.84 -5.98 -12.63
N SER A 133 19.13 -6.10 -12.96
CA SER A 133 20.07 -7.00 -12.28
C SER A 133 20.20 -6.69 -10.79
N SER A 134 20.19 -7.74 -9.97
CA SER A 134 20.37 -7.69 -8.52
C SER A 134 21.82 -7.87 -8.07
N ASN A 135 22.78 -7.87 -9.00
CA ASN A 135 24.19 -8.01 -8.66
C ASN A 135 24.69 -6.80 -7.85
N LYS A 136 25.03 -7.03 -6.57
CA LYS A 136 25.50 -6.02 -5.62
C LYS A 136 26.71 -5.23 -6.14
N LEU A 137 27.59 -5.87 -6.92
CA LEU A 137 28.79 -5.23 -7.49
C LEU A 137 28.44 -4.21 -8.59
N LEU A 138 27.40 -4.49 -9.38
CA LEU A 138 26.95 -3.60 -10.46
C LEU A 138 25.98 -2.52 -9.98
N PHE A 139 25.47 -2.64 -8.74
CA PHE A 139 24.47 -1.75 -8.17
C PHE A 139 24.82 -0.25 -8.27
N PRO A 140 26.06 0.21 -8.01
CA PRO A 140 26.40 1.63 -8.11
C PRO A 140 26.25 2.23 -9.53
N VAL A 141 26.37 1.40 -10.57
CA VAL A 141 26.24 1.83 -11.98
C VAL A 141 24.81 1.59 -12.48
N VAL A 142 24.23 0.44 -12.15
CA VAL A 142 22.90 0.04 -12.61
C VAL A 142 21.80 0.90 -11.97
N ALA A 143 21.93 1.26 -10.68
CA ALA A 143 20.88 2.03 -9.99
C ALA A 143 20.69 3.44 -10.59
N PRO A 144 21.73 4.25 -10.87
CA PRO A 144 21.57 5.52 -11.59
C PRO A 144 20.98 5.36 -13.00
N LEU A 145 21.44 4.37 -13.79
CA LEU A 145 20.91 4.13 -15.13
C LEU A 145 19.43 3.73 -15.09
N LYS A 146 19.04 2.91 -14.11
CA LYS A 146 17.64 2.57 -13.86
C LYS A 146 16.84 3.82 -13.47
N ALA A 147 17.36 4.67 -12.59
CA ALA A 147 16.69 5.92 -12.19
C ALA A 147 16.51 6.88 -13.39
N LEU A 148 17.49 6.96 -14.30
CA LEU A 148 17.38 7.74 -15.55
C LEU A 148 16.31 7.16 -16.49
N TRP A 149 16.25 5.84 -16.63
CA TRP A 149 15.18 5.18 -17.39
C TRP A 149 13.80 5.47 -16.79
N GLN A 150 13.66 5.32 -15.48
CA GLN A 150 12.42 5.61 -14.75
C GLN A 150 12.03 7.09 -14.90
N THR A 151 13.00 8.00 -14.81
CA THR A 151 12.82 9.44 -15.06
C THR A 151 12.22 9.69 -16.44
N ARG A 152 12.84 9.14 -17.49
CA ARG A 152 12.35 9.29 -18.87
C ARG A 152 10.95 8.70 -19.05
N SER A 153 10.73 7.48 -18.55
CA SER A 153 9.45 6.78 -18.69
C SER A 153 8.32 7.52 -17.98
N LEU A 154 8.56 7.95 -16.74
CA LEU A 154 7.61 8.70 -15.93
C LEU A 154 7.31 10.06 -16.57
N TYR A 155 8.34 10.84 -16.92
CA TYR A 155 8.15 12.14 -17.57
C TYR A 155 7.32 12.00 -18.86
N ARG A 156 7.63 11.01 -19.71
CA ARG A 156 6.86 10.76 -20.93
C ARG A 156 5.39 10.42 -20.65
N ALA A 157 5.13 9.63 -19.61
CA ALA A 157 3.77 9.27 -19.23
C ALA A 157 2.97 10.48 -18.71
N LEU A 158 3.57 11.25 -17.80
CA LEU A 158 2.96 12.44 -17.20
C LEU A 158 2.74 13.57 -18.21
N CYS A 159 3.68 13.77 -19.13
CA CYS A 159 3.72 14.93 -20.02
C CYS A 159 3.16 14.72 -21.43
N TYR A 160 3.08 13.48 -21.92
CA TYR A 160 2.69 13.23 -23.33
C TYR A 160 1.76 12.04 -23.56
N ARG A 161 1.57 11.13 -22.59
CA ARG A 161 0.63 9.99 -22.75
C ARG A 161 -0.71 10.17 -22.05
N THR A 162 -0.86 11.30 -21.36
CA THR A 162 -2.07 11.70 -20.66
C THR A 162 -2.41 13.11 -21.07
N GLU A 163 -3.68 13.47 -21.01
CA GLU A 163 -4.07 14.87 -21.16
C GLU A 163 -3.65 15.68 -19.92
N PRO A 164 -3.49 17.00 -20.05
CA PRO A 164 -3.25 17.87 -18.90
C PRO A 164 -4.36 17.70 -17.85
N ALA A 165 -3.97 17.63 -16.58
CA ALA A 165 -4.86 17.38 -15.47
C ALA A 165 -4.86 18.57 -14.51
N ARG A 166 -5.98 18.79 -13.80
CA ARG A 166 -6.03 19.80 -12.74
C ARG A 166 -5.15 19.41 -11.57
N TRP A 167 -5.18 18.13 -11.22
CA TRP A 167 -4.49 17.57 -10.06
C TRP A 167 -3.58 16.42 -10.45
N MET A 168 -2.46 16.30 -9.74
CA MET A 168 -1.61 15.11 -9.77
C MET A 168 -1.44 14.58 -8.35
N LEU A 169 -1.93 13.38 -8.08
CA LEU A 169 -1.77 12.68 -6.82
C LEU A 169 -0.64 11.66 -6.94
N VAL A 170 0.43 11.82 -6.15
CA VAL A 170 1.61 10.96 -6.20
C VAL A 170 1.74 10.15 -4.92
N GLN A 171 1.91 8.84 -5.05
CA GLN A 171 2.28 7.98 -3.92
C GLN A 171 3.76 8.20 -3.55
N ASN A 172 4.03 8.47 -2.28
CA ASN A 172 5.37 8.38 -1.71
C ASN A 172 5.42 7.29 -0.64
N PRO A 173 6.35 6.31 -0.72
CA PRO A 173 7.45 6.13 -1.69
C PRO A 173 7.06 5.38 -3.00
N PRO A 174 7.96 5.29 -4.02
CA PRO A 174 9.34 5.80 -4.03
C PRO A 174 9.44 7.29 -4.34
N SER A 175 10.27 8.01 -3.59
CA SER A 175 10.46 9.45 -3.75
C SER A 175 11.37 9.79 -4.93
N ILE A 176 12.43 9.01 -5.15
CA ILE A 176 13.39 9.19 -6.26
C ILE A 176 13.04 8.24 -7.41
N PRO A 177 12.94 8.70 -8.67
CA PRO A 177 12.95 10.11 -9.12
C PRO A 177 11.57 10.80 -9.04
N THR A 178 10.54 10.10 -8.55
CA THR A 178 9.12 10.46 -8.68
C THR A 178 8.80 11.90 -8.31
N LEU A 179 9.20 12.39 -7.13
CA LEU A 179 8.79 13.71 -6.65
C LEU A 179 9.35 14.85 -7.51
N ALA A 180 10.61 14.75 -7.94
CA ALA A 180 11.21 15.74 -8.84
C ALA A 180 10.48 15.78 -10.19
N ILE A 181 10.22 14.60 -10.79
CA ILE A 181 9.58 14.52 -12.10
C ILE A 181 8.12 14.96 -12.03
N ALA A 182 7.41 14.61 -10.96
CA ALA A 182 6.06 15.08 -10.70
C ALA A 182 6.02 16.62 -10.59
N LYS A 183 6.95 17.22 -9.84
CA LYS A 183 7.03 18.68 -9.73
C LYS A 183 7.31 19.36 -11.07
N ILE A 184 8.28 18.86 -11.83
CA ILE A 184 8.63 19.41 -13.15
C ILE A 184 7.43 19.30 -14.11
N ALA A 185 6.78 18.14 -14.16
CA ALA A 185 5.59 17.94 -14.97
C ALA A 185 4.45 18.88 -14.55
N CYS A 186 4.22 19.03 -13.24
CA CYS A 186 3.19 19.93 -12.71
C CYS A 186 3.45 21.40 -13.05
N PHE A 187 4.72 21.84 -12.99
CA PHE A 187 5.11 23.20 -13.38
C PHE A 187 4.78 23.45 -14.86
N PHE A 188 5.22 22.57 -15.76
CA PHE A 188 4.96 22.77 -17.19
C PHE A 188 3.50 22.62 -17.57
N ARG A 189 2.73 21.80 -16.84
CA ARG A 189 1.32 21.55 -17.13
C ARG A 189 0.35 22.45 -16.37
N ASN A 190 0.81 23.36 -15.52
CA ASN A 190 -0.07 24.15 -14.63
C ASN A 190 -1.01 23.24 -13.81
N THR A 191 -0.45 22.18 -13.22
CA THR A 191 -1.16 21.15 -12.45
C THR A 191 -0.84 21.28 -10.96
N ASP A 192 -1.84 21.11 -10.10
CA ASP A 192 -1.66 21.13 -8.66
C ASP A 192 -1.17 19.74 -8.17
N LEU A 193 0.07 19.69 -7.68
CA LEU A 193 0.68 18.50 -7.08
C LEU A 193 0.15 18.22 -5.66
N VAL A 194 -0.30 16.99 -5.44
CA VAL A 194 -0.66 16.40 -4.14
C VAL A 194 0.24 15.19 -3.88
N ILE A 195 0.87 15.12 -2.71
CA ILE A 195 1.68 13.95 -2.30
C ILE A 195 0.92 13.17 -1.23
N ASP A 196 0.69 11.89 -1.49
CA ASP A 196 0.14 10.93 -0.53
C ASP A 196 1.29 10.15 0.15
N TRP A 197 1.46 10.37 1.44
CA TRP A 197 2.56 9.83 2.24
C TRP A 197 2.14 8.55 2.95
N HIS A 198 2.81 7.46 2.57
CA HIS A 198 2.63 6.11 3.13
C HIS A 198 3.78 5.69 4.01
N ASN A 199 4.97 6.12 3.64
CA ASN A 199 6.21 5.92 4.36
C ASN A 199 7.23 6.96 3.88
N PHE A 200 8.42 6.96 4.48
CA PHE A 200 9.54 7.75 3.98
C PHE A 200 10.46 6.89 3.14
N GLY A 201 10.81 7.36 1.93
CA GLY A 201 11.69 6.59 1.04
C GLY A 201 13.07 6.36 1.65
N TYR A 202 13.57 7.32 2.43
CA TYR A 202 14.86 7.21 3.11
C TYR A 202 14.83 6.18 4.25
N SER A 203 13.72 5.99 4.96
CA SER A 203 13.62 5.01 6.05
C SER A 203 13.62 3.58 5.51
N ILE A 204 12.94 3.35 4.38
CA ILE A 204 13.00 2.07 3.67
C ILE A 204 14.43 1.79 3.16
N LEU A 205 15.12 2.81 2.67
CA LEU A 205 16.53 2.67 2.25
C LEU A 205 17.44 2.35 3.44
N ALA A 206 17.16 2.91 4.62
CA ALA A 206 17.91 2.67 5.84
C ALA A 206 17.85 1.20 6.31
N LEU A 207 16.77 0.47 6.02
CA LEU A 207 16.69 -0.98 6.29
C LEU A 207 17.77 -1.78 5.55
N LYS A 208 18.23 -1.30 4.38
CA LYS A 208 19.23 -1.99 3.56
C LYS A 208 20.66 -1.51 3.80
N LEU A 209 20.85 -0.20 4.00
CA LEU A 209 22.18 0.43 4.08
C LEU A 209 22.58 0.88 5.49
N GLY A 210 21.64 0.88 6.44
CA GLY A 210 21.81 1.48 7.76
C GLY A 210 21.47 2.98 7.77
N SER A 211 20.95 3.46 8.91
CA SER A 211 20.50 4.85 9.08
C SER A 211 21.61 5.90 8.99
N SER A 212 22.86 5.52 9.29
CA SER A 212 24.03 6.41 9.25
C SER A 212 24.60 6.59 7.83
N HIS A 213 24.16 5.78 6.86
CA HIS A 213 24.73 5.74 5.51
C HIS A 213 24.53 7.07 4.75
N PRO A 214 25.54 7.62 4.05
CA PRO A 214 25.42 8.89 3.33
C PRO A 214 24.26 8.96 2.34
N LEU A 215 24.02 7.90 1.57
CA LEU A 215 22.90 7.84 0.62
C LEU A 215 21.52 7.96 1.30
N VAL A 216 21.38 7.47 2.54
CA VAL A 216 20.13 7.62 3.31
C VAL A 216 19.92 9.09 3.67
N LYS A 217 20.97 9.78 4.14
CA LYS A 217 20.92 11.22 4.44
C LYS A 217 20.61 12.06 3.20
N ILE A 218 21.23 11.73 2.07
CA ILE A 218 20.95 12.39 0.77
C ILE A 218 19.50 12.14 0.35
N SER A 219 19.00 10.91 0.47
CA SER A 219 17.60 10.58 0.16
C SER A 219 16.62 11.34 1.07
N ALA A 220 16.94 11.49 2.36
CA ALA A 220 16.12 12.25 3.30
C ALA A 220 16.08 13.74 2.94
N LEU A 221 17.23 14.33 2.59
CA LEU A 221 17.30 15.72 2.14
C LEU A 221 16.54 15.93 0.82
N TYR A 222 16.71 15.03 -0.15
CA TYR A 222 15.96 15.06 -1.41
C TYR A 222 14.44 15.05 -1.14
N GLU A 223 13.99 14.11 -0.32
CA GLU A 223 12.57 13.98 0.01
C GLU A 223 12.05 15.22 0.74
N ASN A 224 12.84 15.82 1.64
CA ASN A 224 12.49 17.06 2.32
C ASN A 224 12.32 18.26 1.38
N ILE A 225 13.27 18.45 0.45
CA ILE A 225 13.23 19.54 -0.52
C ILE A 225 11.99 19.40 -1.42
N PHE A 226 11.79 18.22 -2.00
CA PHE A 226 10.70 17.99 -2.94
C PHE A 226 9.32 17.83 -2.28
N ALA A 227 9.26 17.55 -0.98
CA ALA A 227 8.01 17.65 -0.24
C ALA A 227 7.48 19.08 -0.23
N ARG A 228 8.33 20.08 0.06
CA ARG A 228 7.91 21.48 0.28
C ARG A 228 7.33 22.19 -0.94
N VAL A 229 7.50 21.61 -2.13
CA VAL A 229 7.08 22.22 -3.40
C VAL A 229 5.73 21.72 -3.91
N ALA A 230 5.11 20.77 -3.20
CA ALA A 230 3.75 20.32 -3.47
C ALA A 230 2.71 21.29 -2.88
N HIS A 231 1.50 21.26 -3.43
CA HIS A 231 0.42 22.18 -3.04
C HIS A 231 -0.35 21.64 -1.83
N LYS A 232 -0.52 20.33 -1.76
CA LYS A 232 -1.27 19.61 -0.72
C LYS A 232 -0.60 18.29 -0.39
N HIS A 233 -0.86 17.82 0.83
CA HIS A 233 -0.29 16.60 1.37
C HIS A 233 -1.38 15.79 2.06
N ILE A 234 -1.35 14.48 1.82
CA ILE A 234 -2.16 13.51 2.53
C ILE A 234 -1.19 12.62 3.31
N ALA A 235 -1.47 12.33 4.58
CA ALA A 235 -0.67 11.40 5.39
C ALA A 235 -1.53 10.22 5.83
N VAL A 236 -0.96 9.01 5.82
CA VAL A 236 -1.66 7.79 6.26
C VAL A 236 -2.00 7.79 7.76
N THR A 237 -1.25 8.56 8.58
CA THR A 237 -1.41 8.66 10.03
C THR A 237 -1.26 10.10 10.53
N ASN A 238 -1.79 10.35 11.72
CA ASN A 238 -1.58 11.60 12.44
C ASN A 238 -0.13 11.72 12.92
N ALA A 239 0.50 10.61 13.30
CA ALA A 239 1.92 10.54 13.62
C ALA A 239 2.79 11.02 12.46
N MET A 240 2.49 10.60 11.23
CA MET A 240 3.18 11.03 10.02
C MET A 240 2.87 12.49 9.68
N ALA A 241 1.61 12.93 9.78
CA ALA A 241 1.24 14.33 9.60
C ALA A 241 2.01 15.25 10.58
N ARG A 242 2.20 14.81 11.83
CA ARG A 242 3.00 15.50 12.84
C ARG A 242 4.49 15.53 12.47
N VAL A 243 5.06 14.44 11.96
CA VAL A 243 6.46 14.42 11.47
C VAL A 243 6.64 15.39 10.32
N LEU A 244 5.74 15.36 9.32
CA LEU A 244 5.76 16.30 8.19
C LEU A 244 5.68 17.75 8.68
N LYS A 245 4.80 18.05 9.64
CA LYS A 245 4.69 19.40 10.21
C LYS A 245 5.96 19.82 10.94
N LYS A 246 6.52 18.97 11.81
CA LYS A 246 7.67 19.32 12.67
C LYS A 246 9.00 19.33 11.93
N GLN A 247 9.26 18.35 11.07
CA GLN A 247 10.55 18.17 10.41
C GLN A 247 10.58 18.77 9.00
N TYR A 248 9.46 18.79 8.30
CA TYR A 248 9.39 19.29 6.93
C TYR A 248 8.81 20.71 6.87
N GLY A 249 8.08 21.15 7.90
CA GLY A 249 7.37 22.43 7.91
C GLY A 249 6.12 22.41 7.05
N ILE A 250 5.53 21.24 6.84
CA ILE A 250 4.44 21.00 5.89
C ILE A 250 3.20 20.51 6.62
N ALA A 251 2.05 21.11 6.35
CA ALA A 251 0.75 20.60 6.82
C ALA A 251 0.24 19.51 5.88
N ALA A 252 -0.19 18.39 6.45
CA ALA A 252 -0.82 17.28 5.74
C ALA A 252 -2.17 16.95 6.39
N ASP A 253 -3.14 16.62 5.55
CA ASP A 253 -4.43 16.10 6.00
C ASP A 253 -4.30 14.59 6.21
N THR A 254 -4.71 14.09 7.38
CA THR A 254 -4.65 12.67 7.66
C THR A 254 -5.78 11.93 6.96
N LEU A 255 -5.46 10.96 6.10
CA LEU A 255 -6.39 10.01 5.51
C LEU A 255 -5.95 8.60 5.89
N HIS A 256 -6.62 8.02 6.89
CA HIS A 256 -6.37 6.66 7.31
C HIS A 256 -6.80 5.66 6.24
N ASP A 257 -6.01 4.60 6.11
CA ASP A 257 -6.45 3.44 5.36
C ASP A 257 -7.59 2.75 6.08
N ARG A 258 -8.54 2.28 5.28
CA ARG A 258 -9.74 1.57 5.74
C ARG A 258 -9.98 0.34 4.89
N PRO A 259 -10.67 -0.67 5.43
CA PRO A 259 -10.81 -1.95 4.77
C PRO A 259 -11.62 -1.84 3.47
N ALA A 260 -11.23 -2.64 2.50
CA ALA A 260 -12.02 -2.87 1.29
C ALA A 260 -13.34 -3.56 1.64
N THR A 261 -14.37 -3.38 0.80
CA THR A 261 -15.68 -4.02 0.97
C THR A 261 -15.63 -5.55 0.94
N LEU A 262 -14.60 -6.12 0.33
CA LEU A 262 -14.34 -7.56 0.30
C LEU A 262 -14.15 -8.13 1.71
N PHE A 263 -13.49 -7.38 2.59
CA PHE A 263 -13.30 -7.77 3.98
C PHE A 263 -14.56 -7.42 4.77
N ARG A 264 -15.30 -8.44 5.17
CA ARG A 264 -16.52 -8.30 5.96
C ARG A 264 -16.65 -9.41 7.00
N PRO A 265 -17.32 -9.16 8.13
CA PRO A 265 -17.72 -10.24 9.02
C PRO A 265 -18.62 -11.25 8.32
N ILE A 266 -18.57 -12.50 8.80
CA ILE A 266 -19.38 -13.61 8.30
C ILE A 266 -20.21 -14.25 9.41
N THR A 267 -21.27 -14.94 9.03
CA THR A 267 -22.10 -15.70 9.99
C THR A 267 -21.39 -16.97 10.45
N SER A 268 -21.77 -17.51 11.61
CA SER A 268 -21.24 -18.80 12.09
C SER A 268 -21.49 -19.95 11.11
N GLN A 269 -22.60 -19.94 10.37
CA GLN A 269 -22.89 -20.94 9.35
C GLN A 269 -21.98 -20.82 8.13
N GLU A 270 -21.73 -19.58 7.68
CA GLU A 270 -20.78 -19.29 6.60
C GLU A 270 -19.36 -19.71 6.98
N ARG A 271 -18.93 -19.38 8.21
CA ARG A 271 -17.65 -19.83 8.79
C ARG A 271 -17.51 -21.35 8.76
N SER A 272 -18.47 -22.09 9.29
CA SER A 272 -18.37 -23.56 9.35
C SER A 272 -18.33 -24.20 7.96
N ARG A 273 -19.12 -23.70 7.00
CA ARG A 273 -19.07 -24.17 5.60
C ARG A 273 -17.72 -23.88 4.94
N PHE A 274 -17.18 -22.68 5.17
CA PHE A 274 -15.89 -22.29 4.63
C PHE A 274 -14.76 -23.16 5.18
N LEU A 275 -14.68 -23.33 6.51
CA LEU A 275 -13.63 -24.12 7.14
C LEU A 275 -13.69 -25.60 6.75
N ALA A 276 -14.88 -26.14 6.46
CA ALA A 276 -15.04 -27.51 5.98
C ALA A 276 -14.59 -27.71 4.52
N ARG A 277 -14.66 -26.68 3.66
CA ARG A 277 -14.23 -26.77 2.25
C ARG A 277 -12.76 -26.43 2.04
N LEU A 278 -12.18 -25.60 2.89
CA LEU A 278 -10.81 -25.12 2.72
C LEU A 278 -9.81 -26.23 3.07
N PRO A 279 -8.91 -26.66 2.16
CA PRO A 279 -8.02 -27.80 2.39
C PRO A 279 -7.18 -27.72 3.67
N GLU A 280 -6.72 -26.52 4.02
CA GLU A 280 -5.87 -26.26 5.17
C GLU A 280 -6.60 -26.45 6.51
N THR A 281 -7.93 -26.33 6.52
CA THR A 281 -8.76 -26.40 7.74
C THR A 281 -9.75 -27.57 7.74
N ALA A 282 -10.02 -28.19 6.58
CA ALA A 282 -11.07 -29.19 6.42
C ALA A 282 -10.95 -30.37 7.40
N GLN A 283 -9.74 -30.88 7.60
CA GLN A 283 -9.48 -31.97 8.54
C GLN A 283 -9.74 -31.62 10.02
N TYR A 284 -9.75 -30.33 10.36
CA TYR A 284 -9.96 -29.79 11.71
C TYR A 284 -11.32 -29.08 11.86
N ALA A 285 -12.19 -29.14 10.84
CA ALA A 285 -13.41 -28.33 10.82
C ALA A 285 -14.37 -28.66 11.97
N GLN A 286 -14.41 -29.93 12.42
CA GLN A 286 -15.18 -30.34 13.59
C GLN A 286 -14.60 -29.75 14.89
N ASP A 287 -13.28 -29.79 15.03
CA ASP A 287 -12.56 -29.25 16.20
C ASP A 287 -12.66 -27.72 16.29
N LEU A 288 -12.69 -27.03 15.15
CA LEU A 288 -12.85 -25.58 15.04
C LEU A 288 -14.30 -25.10 15.20
N SER A 289 -15.26 -26.03 15.32
CA SER A 289 -16.66 -25.69 15.54
C SER A 289 -16.89 -25.16 16.96
N PRO A 290 -17.70 -24.11 17.15
CA PRO A 290 -18.13 -23.69 18.48
C PRO A 290 -18.87 -24.78 19.27
N SER A 291 -19.40 -25.79 18.59
CA SER A 291 -20.07 -26.95 19.21
C SER A 291 -19.12 -28.06 19.65
N SER A 292 -17.80 -27.92 19.43
CA SER A 292 -16.81 -28.89 19.87
C SER A 292 -16.73 -28.92 21.41
N LYS A 293 -16.50 -30.10 21.98
CA LYS A 293 -16.27 -30.25 23.44
C LYS A 293 -14.98 -29.56 23.87
N ASN A 294 -13.96 -29.57 23.00
CA ASN A 294 -12.65 -28.96 23.21
C ASN A 294 -12.33 -28.13 21.95
N PRO A 295 -12.93 -26.93 21.80
CA PRO A 295 -12.81 -26.16 20.57
C PRO A 295 -11.37 -25.69 20.36
N TRP A 296 -10.83 -25.94 19.17
CA TRP A 296 -9.54 -25.40 18.75
C TRP A 296 -9.68 -23.93 18.39
N LYS A 297 -8.56 -23.21 18.41
CA LYS A 297 -8.49 -21.80 17.98
C LYS A 297 -7.75 -21.68 16.66
N LEU A 298 -8.25 -20.82 15.79
CA LEU A 298 -7.65 -20.50 14.50
C LEU A 298 -6.94 -19.15 14.57
N ILE A 299 -5.63 -19.16 14.38
CA ILE A 299 -4.82 -17.96 14.15
C ILE A 299 -4.55 -17.81 12.66
N ILE A 300 -4.60 -16.58 12.16
CA ILE A 300 -4.06 -16.21 10.86
C ILE A 300 -2.95 -15.16 10.99
N SER A 301 -1.85 -15.37 10.28
CA SER A 301 -0.78 -14.38 10.14
C SER A 301 -0.44 -14.16 8.65
N PRO A 302 -1.02 -13.14 8.01
CA PRO A 302 -0.64 -12.74 6.67
C PRO A 302 0.74 -12.07 6.70
N THR A 303 1.55 -12.32 5.66
CA THR A 303 2.95 -11.93 5.61
C THR A 303 3.42 -11.67 4.19
N SER A 304 4.46 -10.87 4.07
CA SER A 304 5.22 -10.64 2.85
C SER A 304 6.56 -11.35 2.89
N TRP A 305 6.87 -12.12 3.95
CA TRP A 305 8.12 -12.85 4.17
C TRP A 305 9.36 -11.98 3.90
N THR A 306 9.29 -10.72 4.31
CA THR A 306 10.38 -9.76 4.20
C THR A 306 11.14 -9.67 5.53
N ALA A 307 12.33 -9.08 5.51
CA ALA A 307 13.21 -9.04 6.69
C ALA A 307 12.65 -8.18 7.85
N ASP A 308 11.70 -7.29 7.56
CA ASP A 308 10.98 -6.45 8.53
C ASP A 308 9.85 -7.18 9.27
N GLU A 309 9.54 -8.44 8.91
CA GLU A 309 8.57 -9.29 9.59
C GLU A 309 9.30 -10.50 10.21
N ASP A 310 9.87 -10.34 11.41
CA ASP A 310 10.59 -11.45 12.06
C ASP A 310 9.63 -12.50 12.64
N PHE A 311 9.39 -13.56 11.86
CA PHE A 311 8.56 -14.69 12.27
C PHE A 311 9.15 -15.52 13.42
N SER A 312 10.43 -15.34 13.79
CA SER A 312 11.00 -16.01 14.97
C SER A 312 10.20 -15.64 16.23
N LEU A 313 9.72 -14.40 16.33
CA LEU A 313 8.89 -13.95 17.44
C LEU A 313 7.61 -14.78 17.61
N LEU A 314 6.88 -15.04 16.52
CA LEU A 314 5.67 -15.86 16.53
C LEU A 314 6.00 -17.34 16.79
N LEU A 315 7.03 -17.88 16.13
CA LEU A 315 7.40 -19.29 16.28
C LEU A 315 7.85 -19.61 17.72
N ASP A 316 8.64 -18.75 18.33
CA ASP A 316 9.10 -18.91 19.72
C ASP A 316 7.90 -18.80 20.68
N ALA A 317 7.01 -17.83 20.47
CA ALA A 317 5.80 -17.67 21.28
C ALA A 317 4.88 -18.90 21.20
N LEU A 318 4.70 -19.47 19.99
CA LEU A 318 3.90 -20.67 19.77
C LEU A 318 4.53 -21.92 20.41
N SER A 319 5.87 -22.03 20.40
CA SER A 319 6.56 -23.11 21.09
C SER A 319 6.33 -23.05 22.60
N VAL A 320 6.44 -21.85 23.19
CA VAL A 320 6.16 -21.62 24.62
C VAL A 320 4.70 -21.91 24.94
N TYR A 321 3.76 -21.41 24.12
CA TYR A 321 2.33 -21.72 24.27
C TYR A 321 2.08 -23.22 24.23
N SER A 322 2.66 -23.93 23.26
CA SER A 322 2.48 -25.38 23.09
C SER A 322 2.92 -26.16 24.32
N ALA A 323 4.06 -25.80 24.92
CA ALA A 323 4.55 -26.42 26.15
C ALA A 323 3.60 -26.16 27.34
N GLN A 324 3.09 -24.93 27.47
CA GLN A 324 2.13 -24.60 28.52
C GLN A 324 0.79 -25.33 28.35
N ALA A 325 0.31 -25.48 27.11
CA ALA A 325 -0.91 -26.22 26.82
C ALA A 325 -0.79 -27.72 27.14
N THR A 326 0.41 -28.30 27.08
CA THR A 326 0.65 -29.68 27.55
C THR A 326 0.47 -29.80 29.06
N SER A 327 0.90 -28.80 29.83
CA SER A 327 0.80 -28.81 31.30
C SER A 327 -0.56 -28.31 31.83
N LYS A 328 -1.28 -27.48 31.07
CA LYS A 328 -2.55 -26.86 31.47
C LYS A 328 -3.69 -27.38 30.61
N LEU A 329 -4.52 -28.28 31.14
CA LEU A 329 -5.65 -28.90 30.43
C LEU A 329 -6.74 -27.91 29.93
N GLN A 330 -6.70 -26.64 30.35
CA GLN A 330 -7.68 -25.61 29.96
C GLN A 330 -7.33 -24.85 28.67
N LEU A 331 -6.10 -24.99 28.16
CA LEU A 331 -5.68 -24.27 26.94
C LEU A 331 -6.06 -25.05 25.67
N PRO A 332 -6.71 -24.41 24.68
CA PRO A 332 -7.08 -25.09 23.45
C PRO A 332 -5.86 -25.33 22.56
N LYS A 333 -5.96 -26.34 21.69
CA LYS A 333 -5.04 -26.51 20.57
C LYS A 333 -5.23 -25.37 19.57
N ILE A 334 -4.15 -24.99 18.90
CA ILE A 334 -4.15 -23.91 17.92
C ILE A 334 -3.84 -24.45 16.52
N LEU A 335 -4.65 -24.05 15.54
CA LEU A 335 -4.28 -24.10 14.13
C LEU A 335 -3.83 -22.69 13.70
N VAL A 336 -2.61 -22.58 13.17
CA VAL A 336 -2.05 -21.34 12.65
C VAL A 336 -1.94 -21.44 11.14
N ILE A 337 -2.52 -20.48 10.43
CA ILE A 337 -2.33 -20.33 8.98
C ILE A 337 -1.46 -19.11 8.72
N ILE A 338 -0.29 -19.34 8.13
CA ILE A 338 0.61 -18.27 7.67
C ILE A 338 0.50 -18.17 6.16
N THR A 339 0.12 -17.00 5.64
CA THR A 339 -0.12 -16.81 4.20
C THR A 339 0.67 -15.64 3.63
N GLY A 340 1.27 -15.82 2.46
CA GLY A 340 2.15 -14.81 1.91
C GLY A 340 3.16 -15.34 0.89
N LYS A 341 3.84 -14.41 0.23
CA LYS A 341 4.96 -14.67 -0.68
C LYS A 341 6.10 -13.69 -0.38
N GLY A 342 7.32 -14.20 -0.34
CA GLY A 342 8.51 -13.37 -0.24
C GLY A 342 9.78 -14.18 0.07
N PRO A 343 10.93 -13.49 0.12
CA PRO A 343 12.24 -14.12 0.06
C PRO A 343 12.61 -14.95 1.30
N MET A 344 12.00 -14.70 2.46
CA MET A 344 12.31 -15.42 3.71
C MET A 344 11.43 -16.65 3.94
N LYS A 345 10.52 -17.00 3.00
CA LYS A 345 9.54 -18.07 3.20
C LYS A 345 10.21 -19.41 3.51
N GLU A 346 11.15 -19.84 2.66
CA GLU A 346 11.82 -21.13 2.79
C GLU A 346 12.61 -21.22 4.09
N HIS A 347 13.27 -20.14 4.50
CA HIS A 347 13.99 -20.06 5.78
C HIS A 347 13.08 -20.35 6.98
N TYR A 348 11.90 -19.73 7.04
CA TYR A 348 10.97 -19.96 8.14
C TYR A 348 10.25 -21.31 8.04
N LEU A 349 10.02 -21.85 6.85
CA LEU A 349 9.52 -23.21 6.68
C LEU A 349 10.50 -24.25 7.26
N SER A 350 11.80 -24.08 7.02
CA SER A 350 12.83 -24.94 7.64
C SER A 350 12.84 -24.83 9.17
N LYS A 351 12.66 -23.62 9.73
CA LYS A 351 12.51 -23.43 11.18
C LYS A 351 11.28 -24.15 11.73
N ILE A 352 10.13 -24.04 11.07
CA ILE A 352 8.90 -24.74 11.47
C ILE A 352 9.10 -26.25 11.44
N GLN A 353 9.80 -26.78 10.43
CA GLN A 353 10.12 -28.21 10.35
C GLN A 353 10.99 -28.67 11.53
N ALA A 354 12.04 -27.91 11.85
CA ALA A 354 12.91 -28.19 12.99
C ALA A 354 12.13 -28.20 14.32
N LEU A 355 11.25 -27.23 14.54
CA LEU A 355 10.39 -27.19 15.74
C LEU A 355 9.47 -28.41 15.86
N ASN A 356 8.93 -28.91 14.74
CA ASN A 356 8.13 -30.13 14.73
C ASN A 356 8.97 -31.37 15.06
N GLN A 357 10.18 -31.48 14.51
CA GLN A 357 11.12 -32.58 14.80
C GLN A 357 11.54 -32.59 16.27
N ASP A 358 11.73 -31.42 16.86
CA ASP A 358 12.03 -31.22 18.27
C ASP A 358 10.81 -31.43 19.21
N ASN A 359 9.64 -31.80 18.68
CA ASN A 359 8.38 -31.92 19.41
C ASN A 359 7.96 -30.64 20.16
N LYS A 360 8.35 -29.46 19.66
CA LYS A 360 8.07 -28.16 20.29
C LYS A 360 6.67 -27.60 19.99
N LEU A 361 5.90 -28.25 19.11
CA LEU A 361 4.60 -27.79 18.62
C LEU A 361 3.46 -28.82 18.81
N GLN A 362 3.52 -29.66 19.85
CA GLN A 362 2.52 -30.71 20.11
C GLN A 362 1.05 -30.23 20.17
N ASN A 363 0.81 -28.99 20.61
CA ASN A 363 -0.53 -28.38 20.71
C ASN A 363 -0.76 -27.27 19.68
N VAL A 364 0.15 -27.13 18.71
CA VAL A 364 0.10 -26.08 17.68
C VAL A 364 0.36 -26.70 16.31
N ILE A 365 -0.56 -26.52 15.37
CA ILE A 365 -0.37 -26.95 13.99
C ILE A 365 -0.17 -25.71 13.13
N ILE A 366 0.94 -25.66 12.39
CA ILE A 366 1.21 -24.57 11.44
C ILE A 366 0.99 -25.08 10.01
N ARG A 367 0.25 -24.29 9.23
CA ARG A 367 0.03 -24.50 7.80
C ARG A 367 0.38 -23.24 7.03
N THR A 368 0.86 -23.41 5.81
CA THR A 368 1.12 -22.30 4.90
C THR A 368 0.47 -22.55 3.56
N ALA A 369 -0.24 -21.54 3.04
CA ALA A 369 -0.91 -21.64 1.76
C ALA A 369 -1.05 -20.27 1.09
N TRP A 370 -1.36 -20.30 -0.20
CA TRP A 370 -1.72 -19.12 -0.98
C TRP A 370 -3.20 -19.18 -1.31
N PHE A 371 -3.91 -18.08 -1.11
CA PHE A 371 -5.35 -18.00 -1.27
C PHE A 371 -5.73 -17.04 -2.40
N THR A 372 -6.91 -17.25 -2.98
CA THR A 372 -7.55 -16.19 -3.77
C THR A 372 -7.94 -15.03 -2.84
N PRO A 373 -8.14 -13.81 -3.36
CA PRO A 373 -8.61 -12.69 -2.53
C PRO A 373 -9.87 -13.00 -1.75
N GLU A 374 -10.82 -13.74 -2.34
CA GLU A 374 -12.08 -14.12 -1.72
C GLU A 374 -11.89 -15.13 -0.58
N ASP A 375 -11.10 -16.18 -0.81
CA ASP A 375 -10.81 -17.17 0.23
C ASP A 375 -9.95 -16.57 1.35
N TYR A 376 -9.04 -15.62 1.03
CA TYR A 376 -8.30 -14.86 2.03
C TYR A 376 -9.22 -14.04 2.92
N ALA A 377 -10.17 -13.29 2.35
CA ALA A 377 -11.12 -12.50 3.13
C ALA A 377 -12.02 -13.38 4.01
N LEU A 378 -12.52 -14.50 3.48
CA LEU A 378 -13.31 -15.46 4.26
C LEU A 378 -12.49 -16.12 5.37
N LEU A 379 -11.20 -16.37 5.13
CA LEU A 379 -10.31 -16.94 6.13
C LEU A 379 -10.04 -15.95 7.27
N LEU A 380 -9.79 -14.67 6.96
CA LEU A 380 -9.70 -13.63 7.98
C LEU A 380 -10.97 -13.59 8.85
N ALA A 381 -12.15 -13.59 8.21
CA ALA A 381 -13.44 -13.55 8.92
C ALA A 381 -13.75 -14.84 9.70
N SER A 382 -13.07 -15.94 9.38
CA SER A 382 -13.23 -17.24 10.04
C SER A 382 -12.27 -17.45 11.21
N ALA A 383 -11.17 -16.71 11.27
CA ALA A 383 -10.17 -16.84 12.32
C ALA A 383 -10.66 -16.30 13.67
N ASP A 384 -10.04 -16.77 14.75
CA ASP A 384 -10.30 -16.29 16.11
C ASP A 384 -9.36 -15.15 16.49
N LEU A 385 -8.14 -15.12 15.94
CA LEU A 385 -7.15 -14.06 16.19
C LEU A 385 -6.25 -13.83 14.97
N GLY A 386 -6.02 -12.56 14.63
CA GLY A 386 -5.01 -12.14 13.68
C GLY A 386 -3.67 -11.85 14.36
N VAL A 387 -2.55 -12.26 13.76
CA VAL A 387 -1.20 -11.89 14.22
C VAL A 387 -0.49 -11.08 13.15
N SER A 388 -0.11 -9.84 13.47
CA SER A 388 0.65 -8.95 12.58
C SER A 388 2.07 -8.71 13.10
N LEU A 389 3.06 -9.12 12.32
CA LEU A 389 4.49 -8.93 12.63
C LEU A 389 5.08 -7.69 11.95
N HIS A 390 4.23 -6.86 11.34
CA HIS A 390 4.68 -5.67 10.62
C HIS A 390 5.43 -4.72 11.56
N THR A 391 6.65 -4.37 11.18
CA THR A 391 7.42 -3.32 11.83
C THR A 391 7.49 -2.08 10.95
N SER A 392 7.33 -0.92 11.57
CA SER A 392 7.36 0.37 10.88
C SER A 392 8.80 0.84 10.67
N SER A 393 9.24 0.99 9.42
CA SER A 393 10.59 1.52 9.13
C SER A 393 10.76 2.99 9.55
N SER A 394 9.68 3.76 9.53
CA SER A 394 9.64 5.18 9.91
C SER A 394 9.11 5.43 11.32
N GLY A 395 8.50 4.41 11.94
CA GLY A 395 7.76 4.51 13.19
C GLY A 395 6.34 5.09 13.06
N VAL A 396 5.94 5.55 11.87
CA VAL A 396 4.74 6.38 11.67
C VAL A 396 3.84 5.94 10.52
N ASP A 397 4.06 4.77 9.92
CA ASP A 397 3.13 4.17 8.95
C ASP A 397 2.11 3.24 9.64
N LEU A 398 1.08 2.80 8.91
CA LEU A 398 0.08 1.85 9.42
C LEU A 398 0.40 0.40 9.04
N PRO A 399 0.12 -0.58 9.92
CA PRO A 399 0.19 -1.98 9.58
C PRO A 399 -1.00 -2.37 8.70
N MET A 400 -0.87 -2.21 7.38
CA MET A 400 -1.95 -2.37 6.41
C MET A 400 -2.72 -3.70 6.51
N LYS A 401 -2.05 -4.80 6.85
CA LYS A 401 -2.69 -6.11 7.03
C LYS A 401 -3.70 -6.13 8.19
N VAL A 402 -3.51 -5.30 9.22
CA VAL A 402 -4.44 -5.16 10.34
C VAL A 402 -5.74 -4.50 9.89
N VAL A 403 -5.66 -3.59 8.90
CA VAL A 403 -6.86 -2.97 8.32
C VAL A 403 -7.77 -4.05 7.71
N ASP A 404 -7.20 -4.98 6.94
CA ASP A 404 -7.98 -6.10 6.37
C ASP A 404 -8.61 -7.00 7.45
N MET A 405 -7.85 -7.30 8.51
CA MET A 405 -8.33 -8.08 9.66
C MET A 405 -9.52 -7.40 10.34
N PHE A 406 -9.43 -6.10 10.62
CA PHE A 406 -10.55 -5.34 11.19
C PHE A 406 -11.74 -5.22 10.24
N GLY A 407 -11.52 -5.12 8.93
CA GLY A 407 -12.60 -5.23 7.95
C GLY A 407 -13.40 -6.52 8.08
N ALA A 408 -12.71 -7.63 8.39
CA ALA A 408 -13.31 -8.93 8.61
C ALA A 408 -13.90 -9.13 10.03
N GLY A 409 -13.79 -8.13 10.92
CA GLY A 409 -14.19 -8.25 12.33
C GLY A 409 -13.25 -9.14 13.17
N LEU A 410 -12.02 -9.34 12.71
CA LEU A 410 -11.01 -10.17 13.36
C LEU A 410 -10.17 -9.32 14.33
N PRO A 411 -10.17 -9.61 15.65
CA PRO A 411 -9.26 -8.95 16.59
C PRO A 411 -7.80 -9.33 16.32
N VAL A 412 -6.88 -8.47 16.72
CA VAL A 412 -5.46 -8.62 16.38
C VAL A 412 -4.55 -8.57 17.60
N VAL A 413 -3.46 -9.33 17.55
CA VAL A 413 -2.24 -9.00 18.29
C VAL A 413 -1.15 -8.63 17.29
N GLY A 414 -0.38 -7.59 17.57
CA GLY A 414 0.66 -7.17 16.64
C GLY A 414 1.83 -6.48 17.30
N TRP A 415 2.91 -6.30 16.54
CA TRP A 415 4.08 -5.56 17.02
C TRP A 415 3.70 -4.12 17.34
N GLY A 416 3.57 -3.76 18.62
CA GLY A 416 3.00 -2.49 19.06
C GLY A 416 4.02 -1.37 19.29
N LYS A 417 5.32 -1.65 19.08
CA LYS A 417 6.41 -0.74 19.44
C LYS A 417 6.70 0.31 18.35
N PHE A 418 5.69 1.07 17.93
CA PHE A 418 5.86 2.25 17.08
C PHE A 418 4.74 3.27 17.29
N GLU A 419 5.00 4.54 16.93
CA GLU A 419 4.16 5.68 17.32
C GLU A 419 2.75 5.63 16.73
N ALA A 420 2.61 5.16 15.50
CA ALA A 420 1.33 5.09 14.82
C ALA A 420 0.44 3.91 15.27
N TRP A 421 0.97 2.96 16.05
CA TRP A 421 0.22 1.77 16.50
C TRP A 421 -1.13 2.12 17.15
N PRO A 422 -1.19 3.07 18.11
CA PRO A 422 -2.43 3.40 18.80
C PRO A 422 -3.49 4.08 17.92
N GLU A 423 -3.16 4.46 16.68
CA GLU A 423 -4.13 5.07 15.76
C GLU A 423 -5.10 4.05 15.17
N LEU A 424 -4.62 2.81 14.98
CA LEU A 424 -5.41 1.71 14.44
C LEU A 424 -5.82 0.72 15.54
N VAL A 425 -4.87 0.32 16.40
CA VAL A 425 -5.11 -0.67 17.45
C VAL A 425 -5.24 0.01 18.81
N LYS A 426 -6.34 -0.26 19.50
CA LYS A 426 -6.64 0.22 20.84
C LYS A 426 -6.48 -0.96 21.80
N GLU A 427 -5.49 -0.86 22.68
CA GLU A 427 -5.17 -1.89 23.67
C GLU A 427 -6.42 -2.33 24.45
N ASP A 428 -6.61 -3.65 24.53
CA ASP A 428 -7.73 -4.30 25.22
C ASP A 428 -9.14 -3.91 24.71
N ILE A 429 -9.23 -3.25 23.55
CA ILE A 429 -10.50 -2.88 22.91
C ILE A 429 -10.69 -3.63 21.59
N ASN A 430 -9.76 -3.54 20.65
CA ASN A 430 -9.84 -4.21 19.34
C ASN A 430 -8.61 -5.08 19.05
N GLY A 431 -7.55 -4.94 19.85
CA GLY A 431 -6.35 -5.74 19.76
C GLY A 431 -5.37 -5.46 20.88
N LYS A 432 -4.19 -6.08 20.82
CA LYS A 432 -3.07 -5.86 21.75
C LYS A 432 -1.73 -5.73 21.05
N GLY A 433 -0.89 -4.83 21.55
CA GLY A 433 0.49 -4.68 21.13
C GLY A 433 1.42 -5.63 21.87
N PHE A 434 2.41 -6.20 21.20
CA PHE A 434 3.54 -6.88 21.84
C PHE A 434 4.87 -6.33 21.36
N GLY A 435 5.91 -6.62 22.12
CA GLY A 435 7.28 -6.21 21.81
C GLY A 435 8.35 -7.27 22.07
N SER A 436 7.94 -8.50 22.37
CA SER A 436 8.82 -9.69 22.45
C SER A 436 8.00 -10.96 22.23
N SER A 437 8.68 -12.09 21.97
CA SER A 437 8.06 -13.41 21.92
C SER A 437 7.44 -13.83 23.25
N ASP A 438 8.09 -13.48 24.38
CA ASP A 438 7.55 -13.75 25.72
C ASP A 438 6.22 -13.05 25.97
N GLU A 439 6.12 -11.78 25.58
CA GLU A 439 4.89 -11.01 25.69
C GLU A 439 3.79 -11.57 24.81
N LEU A 440 4.09 -11.90 23.55
CA LEU A 440 3.14 -12.56 22.66
C LEU A 440 2.66 -13.91 23.24
N SER A 441 3.56 -14.71 23.81
CA SER A 441 3.19 -15.99 24.42
C SER A 441 2.23 -15.82 25.60
N ARG A 442 2.46 -14.81 26.45
CA ARG A 442 1.57 -14.48 27.58
C ARG A 442 0.19 -14.04 27.08
N GLN A 443 0.15 -13.20 26.05
CA GLN A 443 -1.09 -12.75 25.44
C GLN A 443 -1.88 -13.91 24.83
N LEU A 444 -1.23 -14.86 24.14
CA LEU A 444 -1.91 -16.05 23.61
C LEU A 444 -2.53 -16.90 24.74
N VAL A 445 -1.81 -17.08 25.85
CA VAL A 445 -2.32 -17.81 27.02
C VAL A 445 -3.48 -17.08 27.69
N GLU A 446 -3.40 -15.76 27.81
CA GLU A 446 -4.48 -14.92 28.36
C GLU A 446 -5.74 -15.00 27.48
N LEU A 447 -5.58 -14.75 26.18
CA LEU A 447 -6.69 -14.68 25.22
C LEU A 447 -7.39 -16.02 25.02
N PHE A 448 -6.65 -17.13 24.96
CA PHE A 448 -7.23 -18.45 24.73
C PHE A 448 -7.51 -19.24 26.00
N GLY A 449 -6.98 -18.82 27.15
CA GLY A 449 -7.44 -19.27 28.46
C GLY A 449 -8.81 -18.68 28.83
N ASP A 450 -9.16 -17.52 28.25
CA ASP A 450 -10.48 -16.85 28.24
C ASP A 450 -11.21 -16.80 29.58
N LYS A 451 -10.46 -16.59 30.68
CA LYS A 451 -11.05 -16.50 32.03
C LYS A 451 -11.88 -15.24 32.24
N ASP A 452 -11.55 -14.18 31.51
CA ASP A 452 -12.11 -12.83 31.71
C ASP A 452 -12.91 -12.32 30.49
N GLY A 453 -13.14 -13.15 29.47
CA GLY A 453 -13.87 -12.74 28.25
C GLY A 453 -13.13 -11.74 27.37
N LEU A 454 -11.80 -11.59 27.55
CA LEU A 454 -10.99 -10.58 26.86
C LEU A 454 -11.04 -10.78 25.34
N LEU A 455 -10.95 -12.01 24.84
CA LEU A 455 -11.02 -12.27 23.40
C LEU A 455 -12.36 -11.84 22.79
N SER A 456 -13.46 -12.02 23.53
CA SER A 456 -14.78 -11.52 23.12
C SER A 456 -14.80 -9.99 23.08
N THR A 457 -14.22 -9.34 24.09
CA THR A 457 -14.10 -7.88 24.13
C THR A 457 -13.33 -7.35 22.93
N LEU A 458 -12.17 -7.95 22.62
CA LEU A 458 -11.38 -7.59 21.45
C LEU A 458 -12.18 -7.78 20.15
N LYS A 459 -12.92 -8.88 20.05
CA LYS A 459 -13.76 -9.17 18.89
C LYS A 459 -14.85 -8.13 18.72
N ASP A 460 -15.51 -7.70 19.78
CA ASP A 460 -16.53 -6.66 19.71
C ASP A 460 -15.94 -5.31 19.25
N GLY A 461 -14.73 -4.96 19.69
CA GLY A 461 -14.03 -3.78 19.18
C GLY A 461 -13.64 -3.91 17.71
N ALA A 462 -13.15 -5.07 17.28
CA ALA A 462 -12.84 -5.34 15.88
C ALA A 462 -14.10 -5.29 15.00
N MET A 463 -15.24 -5.78 15.49
CA MET A 463 -16.54 -5.67 14.82
C MET A 463 -16.97 -4.22 14.64
N LYS A 464 -16.76 -3.34 15.64
CA LYS A 464 -17.00 -1.90 15.51
C LYS A 464 -16.06 -1.24 14.50
N GLU A 465 -14.78 -1.59 14.51
CA GLU A 465 -13.83 -1.10 13.49
C GLU A 465 -14.22 -1.57 12.08
N SER A 466 -14.86 -2.74 11.97
CA SER A 466 -15.41 -3.25 10.72
C SER A 466 -16.57 -2.40 10.18
N GLU A 467 -17.01 -1.32 10.82
CA GLU A 467 -18.01 -0.40 10.26
C GLU A 467 -17.33 0.77 9.51
N ASN A 468 -16.07 1.06 9.84
CA ASN A 468 -15.28 2.11 9.20
C ASN A 468 -14.86 1.65 7.80
N ARG A 469 -15.11 2.46 6.76
CA ARG A 469 -14.89 2.10 5.35
C ARG A 469 -14.12 3.17 4.61
N TRP A 470 -13.43 2.75 3.54
CA TRP A 470 -12.61 3.64 2.71
C TRP A 470 -13.40 4.83 2.19
N ASP A 471 -14.53 4.59 1.53
CA ASP A 471 -15.30 5.66 0.88
C ASP A 471 -15.73 6.77 1.87
N SER A 472 -16.17 6.40 3.08
CA SER A 472 -16.61 7.38 4.06
C SER A 472 -15.44 8.18 4.65
N GLU A 473 -14.26 7.57 4.81
CA GLU A 473 -13.06 8.29 5.24
C GLU A 473 -12.50 9.17 4.13
N TRP A 474 -12.51 8.66 2.90
CA TRP A 474 -12.02 9.35 1.72
C TRP A 474 -12.82 10.61 1.43
N ASP A 475 -14.16 10.55 1.50
CA ASP A 475 -15.02 11.71 1.25
C ASP A 475 -14.74 12.87 2.22
N LYS A 476 -14.42 12.56 3.49
CA LYS A 476 -14.10 13.57 4.51
C LYS A 476 -12.80 14.32 4.21
N VAL A 477 -11.84 13.69 3.53
CA VAL A 477 -10.47 14.20 3.34
C VAL A 477 -10.18 14.44 1.86
N GLY A 478 -10.05 13.36 1.07
CA GLY A 478 -9.78 13.41 -0.36
C GLY A 478 -10.89 14.13 -1.13
N GLY A 479 -12.16 13.82 -0.83
CA GLY A 479 -13.31 14.47 -1.46
C GLY A 479 -13.31 16.00 -1.29
N LYS A 480 -12.95 16.49 -0.10
CA LYS A 480 -12.79 17.92 0.18
C LYS A 480 -11.54 18.51 -0.48
N LEU A 481 -10.40 17.82 -0.37
CA LEU A 481 -9.11 18.28 -0.93
C LEU A 481 -9.20 18.51 -2.44
N PHE A 482 -9.82 17.57 -3.17
CA PHE A 482 -10.02 17.67 -4.62
C PHE A 482 -11.26 18.49 -5.03
N LYS A 483 -11.99 19.07 -4.07
CA LYS A 483 -13.22 19.87 -4.31
C LYS A 483 -14.31 19.10 -5.06
N LEU A 484 -14.46 17.82 -4.72
CA LEU A 484 -15.40 16.89 -5.36
C LEU A 484 -16.69 16.71 -4.56
N VAL A 485 -16.60 16.83 -3.24
CA VAL A 485 -17.74 16.78 -2.31
C VAL A 485 -18.09 18.20 -1.86
N GLY A 486 -19.38 18.53 -1.83
CA GLY A 486 -19.88 19.84 -1.39
C GLY A 486 -19.76 20.05 0.12
N PHE A 487 -19.81 21.31 0.55
CA PHE A 487 -19.96 21.70 1.95
C PHE A 487 -21.37 21.43 2.46
#